data_AF-A0A9E1J8D1-F1
#
_entry.id   AF-A0A9E1J8D1-F1
#
_cell.length_a   1.000
_cell.length_b   1.000
_cell.length_c   1.000
_cell.angle_alpha   90.00
_cell.angle_beta   90.00
_cell.angle_gamma   90.00
#
_symmetry.space_group_name_H-M   'P 1'
#
loop_
_entity.id
_entity.type
_entity.pdbx_description
1 polymer ?
#
loop_
_entity_poly.entity_id
_entity_poly.type
_entity_poly.pdbx_seq_one_letter_code
_entity_poly.pdbx_strand_id
1 'polypeptide(L)' 'MAKTASRFVCQSCGAASGKWAGQCDSCGQWNTLVEEQSAQSVPKGLGKGKGRK' A
#
# COMPACT_ATOMS: atom_id res chain seq x y z
N MET A 1 -17.45 0.97 -9.58
CA MET A 1 -16.13 1.60 -9.41
C MET A 1 -15.57 1.12 -8.08
N ALA A 2 -14.45 0.40 -8.07
CA ALA A 2 -13.87 -0.14 -6.84
C ALA A 2 -13.38 1.02 -5.96
N LYS A 3 -14.02 1.21 -4.80
CA LYS A 3 -13.57 2.17 -3.79
C LYS A 3 -12.13 1.80 -3.43
N THR A 4 -11.17 2.63 -3.81
CA THR A 4 -9.78 2.49 -3.36
C THR A 4 -9.80 2.58 -1.85
N ALA A 5 -9.69 1.44 -1.17
CA ALA A 5 -9.55 1.42 0.28
C ALA A 5 -8.10 1.80 0.58
N SER A 6 -7.87 3.01 1.09
CA SER A 6 -6.56 3.39 1.64
C SER A 6 -6.26 2.48 2.83
N ARG A 7 -5.09 1.82 2.81
CA ARG A 7 -4.57 1.03 3.92
C ARG A 7 -3.34 1.76 4.45
N PHE A 8 -3.22 1.91 5.76
CA PHE A 8 -2.09 2.54 6.40
C PHE A 8 -1.30 1.48 7.15
N VAL A 9 0.02 1.41 6.94
CA VAL A 9 0.91 0.42 7.54
C VAL A 9 1.95 1.12 8.39
N CYS A 10 2.15 0.68 9.62
CA CYS A 10 3.17 1.20 10.51
C CYS A 10 4.56 0.67 10.10
N GLN A 11 5.50 1.54 9.79
CA GLN A 11 6.87 1.15 9.43
C GLN A 11 7.72 0.67 10.61
N SER A 12 7.33 0.94 11.86
CA SER A 12 8.06 0.45 13.04
C SER A 12 7.67 -0.96 13.47
N CYS A 13 6.39 -1.35 13.32
CA CYS A 13 5.91 -2.65 13.80
C CYS A 13 5.16 -3.49 12.75
N GLY A 14 4.81 -2.94 11.59
CA GLY A 14 4.08 -3.62 10.52
C GLY A 14 2.55 -3.66 10.71
N ALA A 15 2.00 -3.04 11.76
CA ALA A 15 0.55 -3.02 11.97
C ALA A 15 -0.18 -2.25 10.87
N ALA A 16 -1.30 -2.79 10.39
CA ALA A 16 -2.11 -2.17 9.35
C ALA A 16 -3.43 -1.60 9.91
N SER A 17 -3.82 -0.41 9.48
CA SER A 17 -5.03 0.29 9.86
C SER A 17 -5.77 0.81 8.62
N GLY A 18 -7.11 0.82 8.65
CA GLY A 18 -7.93 1.36 7.57
C GLY A 18 -8.17 2.88 7.65
N LYS A 19 -7.62 3.54 8.67
CA LYS A 19 -7.76 4.98 8.88
C LYS A 19 -6.43 5.60 9.33
N TRP A 20 -6.14 6.82 8.89
CA TRP A 20 -5.00 7.58 9.37
C TRP A 20 -5.27 8.09 10.79
N ALA A 21 -4.41 7.74 11.74
CA ALA A 21 -4.53 8.17 13.14
C ALA A 21 -3.32 8.98 13.65
N GLY A 22 -2.26 9.13 12.85
CA GLY A 22 -1.00 9.80 13.25
C GLY A 22 -0.15 8.99 14.25
N GLN A 23 -0.79 8.20 15.12
CA GLN A 23 -0.18 7.27 16.07
C GLN A 23 -0.56 5.83 15.74
N CYS A 24 0.40 4.92 15.81
CA CYS A 24 0.17 3.49 15.67
C CYS A 24 -0.49 2.93 16.95
N ASP A 25 -1.64 2.27 16.82
CA ASP A 25 -2.36 1.62 17.92
C ASP A 25 -1.62 0.39 18.50
N SER A 26 -0.76 -0.23 17.68
CA SER A 26 -0.07 -1.48 18.06
C SER A 26 1.24 -1.23 18.81
N CYS A 27 2.02 -0.22 18.42
CA CYS A 27 3.32 0.09 19.06
C CYS A 27 3.38 1.48 19.71
N GLY A 28 2.33 2.29 19.60
CA GLY A 28 2.26 3.64 20.18
C GLY A 28 3.13 4.70 19.48
N GLN A 29 3.84 4.34 18.41
CA GLN A 29 4.73 5.26 17.69
C GLN A 29 3.97 6.26 16.83
N TRP A 30 4.44 7.51 16.83
CA TRP A 30 3.89 8.60 16.04
C TRP A 30 4.60 8.72 14.69
N ASN A 31 3.90 9.20 13.66
CA ASN A 31 4.44 9.43 12.31
C ASN A 31 5.05 8.18 11.63
N THR A 32 4.66 6.99 12.07
CA THR A 32 5.13 5.72 11.49
C THR A 32 4.12 5.09 10.54
N LEU A 33 2.87 5.58 10.53
CA LEU A 33 1.81 5.09 9.64
C LEU A 33 2.02 5.66 8.24
N VAL A 34 2.21 4.79 7.25
CA VAL A 34 2.40 5.13 5.83
C VAL A 34 1.26 4.56 5.01
N GLU A 35 0.73 5.35 4.07
CA GLU A 35 -0.33 4.88 3.18
C GLU A 35 0.23 3.88 2.16
N GLU A 36 -0.23 2.64 2.25
CA GLU A 36 -0.07 1.63 1.22
C GLU A 36 -1.34 1.62 0.38
N GLN A 37 -1.33 2.41 -0.70
CA GLN A 37 -2.34 2.26 -1.74
C GLN A 37 -2.18 0.85 -2.28
N SER A 38 -3.21 0.01 -2.10
CA SER A 38 -3.31 -1.26 -2.79
C SER A 38 -3.20 -0.92 -4.27
N ALA A 39 -2.01 -1.13 -4.85
CA ALA A 39 -1.68 -0.76 -6.20
C ALA A 39 -2.79 -1.32 -7.07
N GLN A 40 -3.70 -0.44 -7.51
CA GLN A 40 -4.65 -0.78 -8.54
C GLN A 40 -3.78 -1.04 -9.75
N SER A 41 -3.52 -2.32 -9.96
CA SER A 41 -3.07 -2.88 -11.21
C SER A 41 -1.99 -2.00 -11.84
N VAL A 42 -0.72 -2.13 -11.44
CA VAL A 42 0.28 -2.07 -12.50
C VAL A 42 -0.14 -3.19 -13.46
N PRO A 43 -0.66 -2.91 -14.67
CA PRO A 43 -0.73 -3.98 -15.63
C PRO A 43 0.71 -4.43 -15.74
N LYS A 44 0.98 -5.68 -15.38
CA LYS A 44 2.28 -6.32 -15.57
C LYS A 44 2.47 -6.55 -17.08
N GLY A 45 2.33 -5.50 -17.88
CA GLY A 45 2.73 -5.37 -19.27
C GLY A 45 4.18 -4.91 -19.32
N LEU A 46 5.05 -5.58 -18.56
CA LEU A 46 6.48 -5.54 -18.88
C LEU A 46 6.64 -6.37 -20.14
N GLY A 47 6.87 -5.67 -21.26
CA GLY A 47 6.86 -6.19 -22.60
C GLY A 47 7.66 -7.48 -22.76
N LYS A 48 6.99 -8.53 -23.24
CA LYS A 48 7.67 -9.57 -24.01
C LYS A 48 7.58 -9.17 -25.48
N GLY A 49 8.45 -8.23 -25.88
CA GLY A 49 8.82 -8.09 -27.28
C GLY A 49 9.44 -9.40 -27.73
N LYS A 50 8.62 -10.32 -28.23
CA LYS A 50 9.09 -11.50 -28.94
C LYS A 50 8.76 -11.27 -30.39
N GLY A 51 9.70 -10.62 -31.08
CA GLY A 51 9.74 -10.62 -32.53
C GLY A 51 9.64 -12.05 -33.05
N ARG A 52 8.91 -12.21 -34.14
CA ARG A 52 9.05 -13.25 -35.18
C ARG A 52 7.87 -13.15 -36.14
N LYS A 53 8.05 -12.44 -37.26
CA LYS A 53 7.60 -12.90 -38.57
C LYS A 53 8.46 -12.28 -39.65
#